data_AF-A0A644SXH3-F1
#
_entry.id   AF-A0A644SXH3-F1
#
_cell.length_a   1.000
_cell.length_b   1.000
_cell.length_c   1.000
_cell.angle_alpha   90.00
_cell.angle_beta   90.00
_cell.angle_gamma   90.00
#
_symmetry.space_group_name_H-M   'P 1'
#
loop_
_entity.id
_entity.type
_entity.pdbx_description
1 polymer ?
#
loop_
_entity_poly.entity_id
_entity_poly.type
_entity_poly.pdbx_seq_one_letter_code
_entity_poly.pdbx_strand_id
1 'polypeptide(L)'
;MILDKKIINDKEGYFIFLEGIFAILMLFIVLMAFISFSDFQNPNYDRNIHESKLVNDIMELMISESDNYSLLTFIVLILEKNNNNLNYNTKTYISSIVENFLNKLIPHKNYILVENNILNGEIIAIKGDINDASNLSSSTRNIGKYSFTLSIF
;
A
#
# COMPACT_ATOMS: atom_id res chain seq x y z
N MET A 1 49.28 39.97 -35.62
CA MET A 1 48.31 38.84 -35.66
C MET A 1 47.02 39.36 -35.06
N ILE A 2 46.21 40.03 -35.88
CA ILE A 2 44.96 40.67 -35.46
C ILE A 2 43.88 39.63 -35.72
N LEU A 3 43.24 39.18 -34.65
CA LEU A 3 42.15 38.21 -34.67
C LEU A 3 40.98 38.86 -35.42
N ASP A 4 40.66 38.31 -36.59
CA ASP A 4 39.60 38.79 -37.45
C ASP A 4 38.25 38.57 -36.76
N LYS A 5 37.73 39.63 -36.10
CA LYS A 5 36.40 39.61 -35.49
C LYS A 5 35.40 39.64 -36.63
N LYS A 6 34.97 38.45 -37.06
CA LYS A 6 33.85 38.27 -37.99
C LYS A 6 32.59 38.81 -37.33
N ILE A 7 32.33 40.11 -37.51
CA ILE A 7 31.08 40.76 -37.14
C ILE A 7 30.01 40.14 -38.04
N ILE A 8 29.22 39.23 -37.47
CA ILE A 8 28.03 38.70 -38.13
C ILE A 8 27.12 39.89 -38.35
N ASN A 9 26.95 40.28 -39.61
CA ASN A 9 26.16 41.43 -39.99
C ASN A 9 24.69 41.03 -39.86
N ASP A 10 24.03 41.43 -38.76
CA ASP A 10 22.60 41.26 -38.56
C ASP A 10 21.86 42.22 -39.49
N LYS A 11 21.37 41.71 -40.61
CA LYS A 11 20.77 42.54 -41.67
C LYS A 11 19.29 42.83 -41.44
N GLU A 12 18.61 42.09 -40.55
CA GLU A 12 17.15 42.15 -40.42
C GLU A 12 16.67 42.08 -38.94
N GLY A 13 17.58 42.18 -37.96
CA GLY A 13 17.23 42.15 -36.53
C GLY A 13 16.92 40.76 -36.00
N TYR A 14 17.41 39.71 -36.67
CA TYR A 14 17.16 38.32 -36.26
C TYR A 14 17.80 38.00 -34.91
N PHE A 15 18.92 38.63 -34.55
CA PHE A 15 19.52 38.41 -33.24
C PHE A 15 18.67 39.00 -32.13
N ILE A 16 18.10 40.19 -32.35
CA ILE A 16 17.19 40.84 -31.41
C ILE A 16 15.92 39.99 -31.22
N PHE A 17 15.40 39.41 -32.31
CA PHE A 17 14.25 38.49 -32.24
C PHE A 17 14.57 37.20 -31.45
N LEU A 18 15.73 36.59 -31.71
CA LEU A 18 16.18 35.40 -30.98
C LEU A 18 16.42 35.67 -29.50
N GLU A 19 17.03 36.80 -29.17
CA GLU A 19 17.21 37.24 -27.78
C GLU A 19 15.88 37.43 -27.07
N GLY A 20 14.86 37.97 -27.76
CA GLY A 20 13.49 38.06 -27.24
C GLY A 20 12.87 36.70 -26.94
N ILE A 21 13.05 35.71 -27.83
CA ILE A 21 12.57 34.34 -27.59
C ILE A 21 13.25 33.73 -26.35
N PHE A 22 14.57 33.87 -26.23
CA PHE A 22 15.31 33.35 -25.09
C PHE A 22 14.88 34.02 -23.77
N ALA A 23 14.63 35.33 -23.78
CA ALA A 23 14.15 36.05 -22.60
C ALA A 23 12.77 35.56 -22.14
N ILE A 24 11.85 35.34 -23.08
CA ILE A 24 10.51 34.78 -22.79
C ILE A 24 10.64 33.36 -22.24
N LEU A 25 11.48 32.53 -22.85
CA LEU A 25 11.70 31.15 -22.41
C LEU A 25 12.30 31.10 -20.99
N MET A 26 13.22 32.01 -20.67
CA MET A 26 13.80 32.13 -19.33
C MET A 26 12.73 32.53 -18.30
N LEU A 27 11.83 33.46 -18.65
CA LEU A 27 10.70 33.84 -17.80
C LEU A 27 9.78 32.64 -17.50
N PHE A 28 9.47 31.83 -18.52
CA PHE A 28 8.66 30.62 -18.37
C PHE A 28 9.30 29.59 -17.43
N ILE A 29 10.62 29.39 -17.51
CA ILE A 29 11.35 28.48 -16.62
C ILE A 29 11.26 28.95 -15.16
N VAL A 30 11.43 30.25 -14.91
CA VAL A 30 11.34 30.82 -13.56
C VAL A 30 9.92 30.67 -12.98
N LEU A 31 8.89 30.92 -13.80
CA LEU A 31 7.50 30.72 -13.39
C LEU A 31 7.20 29.26 -13.09
N MET A 32 7.64 28.32 -13.94
CA MET A 32 7.49 26.87 -13.72
C MET A 32 8.20 26.40 -12.44
N ALA A 33 9.40 26.92 -12.17
CA ALA A 33 10.12 26.62 -10.94
C ALA A 33 9.35 27.13 -9.71
N PHE A 34 8.84 28.36 -9.76
CA PHE A 34 8.05 28.94 -8.68
C PHE A 34 6.75 28.16 -8.42
N ILE A 35 6.04 27.77 -9.48
CA ILE A 35 4.83 26.93 -9.39
C ILE A 35 5.17 25.57 -8.76
N SER A 36 6.25 24.93 -9.20
CA SER A 36 6.74 23.66 -8.64
C SER A 36 7.12 23.77 -7.16
N PHE A 37 7.66 24.91 -6.72
CA PHE A 37 7.95 25.15 -5.30
C PHE A 37 6.68 25.41 -4.49
N SER A 38 5.66 26.06 -5.06
CA SER A 38 4.38 26.30 -4.38
C SER A 38 3.50 25.06 -4.26
N ASP A 39 3.71 24.06 -5.12
CA ASP A 39 3.04 22.75 -5.04
C ASP A 39 3.70 21.79 -4.03
N PHE A 40 4.73 22.22 -3.29
CA PHE A 40 5.10 21.58 -2.02
C PHE A 40 4.11 21.94 -0.91
N GLN A 41 2.81 21.85 -1.19
CA GLN A 41 1.86 21.62 -0.11
C GLN A 41 2.14 20.21 0.40
N ASN A 42 2.62 20.16 1.65
CA ASN A 42 2.75 18.99 2.49
C ASN A 42 1.84 17.87 1.98
N PRO A 43 2.38 16.74 1.45
CA PRO A 43 1.51 15.70 0.93
C PRO A 43 0.58 15.36 2.08
N ASN A 44 -0.71 15.57 1.89
CA ASN A 44 -1.71 15.04 2.79
C ASN A 44 -1.42 13.55 2.79
N TYR A 45 -0.71 13.07 3.83
CA TYR A 45 -0.36 11.68 4.00
C TYR A 45 -1.68 10.94 3.97
N ASP A 46 -1.96 10.35 2.82
CA ASP A 46 -3.19 9.62 2.60
C ASP A 46 -3.14 8.45 3.57
N ARG A 47 -3.92 8.54 4.65
CA ARG A 47 -3.91 7.56 5.74
C ARG A 47 -4.17 6.15 5.20
N ASN A 48 -4.88 6.07 4.08
CA ASN A 48 -5.15 4.83 3.34
C ASN A 48 -3.88 4.15 2.81
N ILE A 49 -2.84 4.90 2.44
CA ILE A 49 -1.54 4.33 2.00
C ILE A 49 -0.83 3.68 3.19
N HIS A 50 -0.90 4.29 4.38
CA HIS A 50 -0.28 3.72 5.57
C HIS A 50 -1.02 2.45 6.02
N GLU A 51 -2.36 2.46 5.99
CA GLU A 51 -3.17 1.30 6.39
C GLU A 51 -3.12 0.17 5.37
N SER A 52 -3.03 0.44 4.06
CA SER A 52 -2.82 -0.60 3.03
C SER A 52 -1.45 -1.24 3.14
N LYS A 53 -0.41 -0.46 3.44
CA LYS A 53 0.92 -1.01 3.72
C LYS A 53 0.90 -1.87 4.99
N LEU A 54 0.31 -1.39 6.07
CA LEU A 54 0.19 -2.11 7.34
C LEU A 54 -0.47 -3.49 7.16
N VAL A 55 -1.62 -3.56 6.49
CA VAL A 55 -2.33 -4.84 6.28
C VAL A 55 -1.49 -5.80 5.43
N ASN A 56 -0.79 -5.30 4.41
CA ASN A 56 0.12 -6.11 3.62
C ASN A 56 1.30 -6.64 4.44
N ASP A 57 1.92 -5.79 5.27
CA ASP A 57 3.04 -6.19 6.12
C ASP A 57 2.60 -7.26 7.14
N ILE A 58 1.41 -7.12 7.73
CA ILE A 58 0.86 -8.12 8.66
C ILE A 58 0.57 -9.44 7.93
N MET A 59 -0.05 -9.39 6.75
CA MET A 59 -0.29 -10.59 5.95
C MET A 59 1.02 -11.28 5.57
N GLU A 60 2.06 -10.52 5.28
CA GLU A 60 3.39 -11.08 5.01
C GLU A 60 3.97 -11.75 6.26
N LEU A 61 3.84 -11.14 7.44
CA LEU A 61 4.23 -11.76 8.71
C LEU A 61 3.44 -13.02 9.03
N MET A 62 2.17 -13.12 8.63
CA MET A 62 1.36 -14.33 8.80
C MET A 62 1.81 -15.49 7.90
N ILE A 63 2.50 -15.20 6.80
CA ILE A 63 3.09 -16.20 5.88
C ILE A 63 4.56 -16.46 6.17
N SER A 64 5.24 -15.51 6.83
CA SER A 64 6.62 -15.69 7.26
C SER A 64 6.71 -16.84 8.27
N GLU A 65 7.60 -17.78 8.02
CA GLU A 65 7.84 -18.92 8.89
C GLU A 65 8.69 -18.49 10.10
N SER A 66 8.23 -18.76 11.32
CA SER A 66 9.11 -18.79 12.50
C SER A 66 9.21 -20.23 13.02
N ASP A 67 10.39 -20.82 12.89
CA ASP A 67 10.85 -22.10 13.45
C ASP A 67 10.03 -23.39 13.18
N ASN A 68 8.81 -23.33 12.63
CA ASN A 68 8.00 -24.50 12.26
C ASN A 68 7.18 -24.27 10.99
N TYR A 69 6.03 -23.61 11.13
CA TYR A 69 5.10 -23.28 10.05
C TYR A 69 4.67 -21.84 10.20
N SER A 70 4.42 -21.16 9.08
CA SER A 70 3.76 -19.86 9.12
C SER A 70 2.34 -19.98 9.70
N LEU A 71 1.82 -18.87 10.21
CA LEU A 71 0.50 -18.85 10.84
C LEU A 71 -0.59 -19.35 9.87
N LEU A 72 -0.60 -18.86 8.62
CA LEU A 72 -1.60 -19.29 7.65
C LEU A 72 -1.43 -20.77 7.26
N THR A 73 -0.20 -21.25 7.12
CA THR A 73 0.06 -22.67 6.85
C THR A 73 -0.43 -23.54 8.00
N PHE A 74 -0.23 -23.11 9.25
CA PHE A 74 -0.74 -23.82 10.42
C PHE A 74 -2.27 -23.90 10.44
N ILE A 75 -2.95 -22.80 10.09
CA ILE A 75 -4.42 -22.77 9.93
C ILE A 75 -4.86 -23.77 8.85
N VAL A 76 -4.20 -23.76 7.69
CA VAL A 76 -4.48 -24.70 6.60
C VAL A 76 -4.38 -26.15 7.09
N LEU A 77 -3.31 -26.51 7.81
CA LEU A 77 -3.15 -27.87 8.35
C LEU A 77 -4.28 -28.27 9.31
N ILE A 78 -4.73 -27.34 10.16
CA ILE A 78 -5.86 -27.59 11.07
C ILE A 78 -7.16 -27.79 10.27
N LEU A 79 -7.41 -26.97 9.25
CA LEU A 79 -8.59 -27.08 8.41
C LEU A 79 -8.59 -28.40 7.63
N GLU A 80 -7.47 -28.77 7.02
CA GLU A 80 -7.33 -30.04 6.29
C GLU A 80 -7.55 -31.25 7.20
N LYS A 81 -6.96 -31.23 8.41
CA LYS A 81 -7.15 -32.29 9.41
C LYS A 81 -8.62 -32.44 9.85
N ASN A 82 -9.38 -31.36 9.82
CA ASN A 82 -10.81 -31.33 10.16
C ASN A 82 -11.73 -31.46 8.93
N ASN A 83 -11.22 -31.95 7.79
CA ASN A 83 -11.98 -32.09 6.55
C ASN A 83 -12.63 -30.78 6.08
N ASN A 84 -11.96 -29.66 6.29
CA ASN A 84 -12.45 -28.32 5.96
C ASN A 84 -13.75 -27.92 6.65
N ASN A 85 -14.04 -28.53 7.80
CA ASN A 85 -15.20 -28.17 8.60
C ASN A 85 -14.78 -27.26 9.75
N LEU A 86 -15.23 -26.00 9.70
CA LEU A 86 -15.01 -25.01 10.75
C LEU A 86 -16.07 -25.15 11.86
N ASN A 87 -16.09 -26.30 12.54
CA ASN A 87 -16.95 -26.51 13.69
C ASN A 87 -16.59 -25.56 14.84
N TYR A 88 -17.47 -25.43 15.85
CA TYR A 88 -17.27 -24.51 16.98
C TYR A 88 -15.89 -24.66 17.66
N ASN A 89 -15.47 -25.87 17.98
CA ASN A 89 -14.19 -26.10 18.68
C ASN A 89 -12.99 -25.72 17.82
N THR A 90 -12.99 -26.12 16.54
CA THR A 90 -11.94 -25.80 15.57
C THR A 90 -11.88 -24.28 15.36
N LYS A 91 -13.04 -23.64 15.21
CA LYS A 91 -13.16 -22.19 15.06
C LYS A 91 -12.58 -21.46 16.26
N THR A 92 -13.02 -21.79 17.48
CA THR A 92 -12.53 -21.14 18.70
C THR A 92 -11.03 -21.34 18.87
N TYR A 93 -10.50 -22.52 18.55
CA TYR A 93 -9.07 -22.79 18.62
C TYR A 93 -8.28 -21.92 17.63
N ILE A 94 -8.66 -21.93 16.34
CA ILE A 94 -8.00 -21.11 15.31
C ILE A 94 -8.12 -19.61 15.65
N SER A 95 -9.33 -19.15 16.01
CA SER A 95 -9.58 -17.75 16.38
C SER A 95 -8.67 -17.32 17.52
N SER A 96 -8.52 -18.13 18.57
CA SER A 96 -7.66 -17.80 19.71
C SER A 96 -6.19 -17.58 19.33
N ILE A 97 -5.68 -18.36 18.37
CA ILE A 97 -4.30 -18.27 17.89
C ILE A 97 -4.13 -17.00 17.04
N VAL A 98 -5.05 -16.77 16.11
CA VAL A 98 -5.05 -15.61 15.22
C VAL A 98 -5.21 -14.33 16.03
N GLU A 99 -6.14 -14.30 16.98
CA GLU A 99 -6.38 -13.15 17.85
C GLU A 99 -5.16 -12.84 18.71
N ASN A 100 -4.51 -13.85 19.29
CA ASN A 100 -3.28 -13.67 20.04
C ASN A 100 -2.14 -13.08 19.19
N PHE A 101 -2.05 -13.47 17.93
CA PHE A 101 -1.05 -12.93 17.01
C PHE A 101 -1.38 -11.48 16.62
N LEU A 102 -2.59 -11.23 16.13
CA LEU A 102 -3.02 -9.92 15.67
C LEU A 102 -3.08 -8.90 16.81
N ASN A 103 -3.55 -9.26 18.00
CA ASN A 103 -3.60 -8.35 19.14
C ASN A 103 -2.22 -7.93 19.64
N LYS A 104 -1.16 -8.71 19.37
CA LYS A 104 0.23 -8.31 19.64
C LYS A 104 0.74 -7.28 18.64
N LEU A 105 0.39 -7.43 17.36
CA LEU A 105 0.85 -6.54 16.30
C LEU A 105 0.05 -5.25 16.21
N ILE A 106 -1.28 -5.33 16.39
CA ILE A 106 -2.24 -4.24 16.21
C ILE A 106 -3.24 -4.17 17.38
N PRO A 107 -2.78 -3.91 18.62
CA PRO A 107 -3.63 -3.93 19.82
C PRO A 107 -4.79 -2.93 19.77
N HIS A 108 -4.66 -1.84 19.02
CA HIS A 108 -5.63 -0.73 18.97
C HIS A 108 -6.45 -0.66 17.68
N LYS A 109 -6.40 -1.70 16.84
CA LYS A 109 -7.17 -1.76 15.59
C LYS A 109 -8.23 -2.85 15.65
N ASN A 110 -9.31 -2.63 14.90
CA ASN A 110 -10.30 -3.65 14.63
C ASN A 110 -9.87 -4.42 13.38
N TYR A 111 -10.28 -5.68 13.31
CA TYR A 111 -9.94 -6.52 12.17
C TYR A 111 -10.95 -7.62 11.95
N ILE A 112 -10.94 -8.15 10.75
CA ILE A 112 -11.58 -9.39 10.37
C ILE A 112 -10.64 -10.20 9.49
N LEU A 113 -10.50 -11.48 9.82
CA LEU A 113 -9.84 -12.47 8.98
C LEU A 113 -10.88 -13.46 8.46
N VAL A 114 -10.94 -13.63 7.14
CA VAL A 114 -11.89 -14.49 6.43
C VAL A 114 -11.14 -15.48 5.56
N GLU A 115 -11.66 -16.69 5.43
CA GLU A 115 -11.26 -17.62 4.37
C GLU A 115 -12.35 -17.66 3.28
N ASN A 116 -11.98 -17.30 2.05
CA ASN A 116 -12.95 -17.02 0.99
C ASN A 116 -13.27 -18.22 0.09
N ASN A 117 -12.40 -19.23 0.01
CA ASN A 117 -12.51 -20.25 -1.02
C ASN A 117 -13.10 -21.56 -0.50
N ILE A 118 -12.46 -22.19 0.48
CA ILE A 118 -12.84 -23.52 0.98
C ILE A 118 -14.02 -23.44 1.96
N LEU A 119 -14.08 -22.35 2.72
CA LEU A 119 -15.08 -22.06 3.74
C LEU A 119 -16.09 -21.00 3.27
N ASN A 120 -16.09 -20.62 1.99
CA ASN A 120 -17.08 -19.73 1.37
C ASN A 120 -17.26 -18.36 2.07
N GLY A 121 -16.17 -17.75 2.54
CA GLY A 121 -16.23 -16.44 3.20
C GLY A 121 -16.52 -16.53 4.70
N GLU A 122 -16.30 -17.67 5.34
CA GLU A 122 -16.44 -17.77 6.78
C GLU A 122 -15.37 -16.99 7.54
N ILE A 123 -15.84 -16.33 8.60
CA ILE A 123 -15.00 -15.55 9.52
C ILE A 123 -14.19 -16.52 10.38
N ILE A 124 -12.87 -16.39 10.29
CA ILE A 124 -11.89 -17.11 11.09
C ILE A 124 -11.68 -16.42 12.43
N ALA A 125 -11.47 -15.09 12.41
CA ALA A 125 -11.27 -14.27 13.60
C ALA A 125 -11.81 -12.86 13.37
N ILE A 126 -12.31 -12.23 14.42
CA ILE A 126 -12.88 -10.88 14.37
C ILE A 126 -12.63 -10.13 15.68
N LYS A 127 -12.34 -8.84 15.55
CA LYS A 127 -12.28 -7.89 16.66
C LYS A 127 -12.95 -6.59 16.24
N GLY A 128 -13.92 -6.16 17.03
CA GLY A 128 -14.73 -4.97 16.76
C GLY A 128 -16.01 -5.28 15.98
N ASP A 129 -16.79 -4.23 15.70
CA ASP A 129 -18.02 -4.30 14.92
C ASP A 129 -17.77 -3.80 13.49
N ILE A 130 -18.08 -4.63 12.50
CA ILE A 130 -17.88 -4.35 11.07
C ILE A 130 -18.81 -3.24 10.58
N ASN A 131 -19.95 -3.03 11.25
CA ASN A 131 -20.95 -2.05 10.82
C ASN A 131 -20.47 -0.60 10.95
N ASP A 132 -19.40 -0.37 11.71
CA ASP A 132 -18.80 0.96 11.95
C ASP A 132 -17.56 1.24 11.07
N ALA A 133 -17.22 0.34 10.13
CA ALA A 133 -15.99 0.45 9.35
C ALA A 133 -16.10 1.53 8.24
N SER A 134 -15.60 2.73 8.49
CA SER A 134 -15.56 3.82 7.48
C SER A 134 -14.33 3.75 6.55
N ASN A 135 -13.23 3.15 7.01
CA ASN A 135 -11.98 3.01 6.25
C ASN A 135 -11.53 1.55 6.32
N LEU A 136 -11.73 0.83 5.22
CA LEU A 136 -11.35 -0.58 5.12
C LEU A 136 -10.06 -0.71 4.33
N SER A 137 -9.01 -1.15 4.99
CA SER A 137 -7.81 -1.63 4.32
C SER A 137 -7.81 -3.15 4.33
N SER A 138 -7.58 -3.79 3.18
CA SER A 138 -7.61 -5.25 3.07
C SER A 138 -6.46 -5.80 2.26
N SER A 139 -5.97 -6.99 2.62
CA SER A 139 -5.01 -7.74 1.82
C SER A 139 -5.35 -9.22 1.83
N THR A 140 -5.11 -9.87 0.70
CA THR A 140 -5.43 -11.27 0.48
C THR A 140 -4.16 -12.05 0.20
N ARG A 141 -4.09 -13.28 0.72
CA ARG A 141 -3.01 -14.22 0.43
C ARG A 141 -3.58 -15.62 0.23
N ASN A 142 -2.95 -16.34 -0.70
CA ASN A 142 -3.35 -17.68 -1.07
C ASN A 142 -2.31 -18.69 -0.57
N ILE A 143 -2.78 -19.74 0.10
CA ILE A 143 -1.95 -20.86 0.57
C ILE A 143 -2.56 -22.14 0.02
N GLY A 144 -1.96 -22.67 -1.05
CA GLY A 144 -2.54 -23.78 -1.80
C GLY A 144 -3.93 -23.43 -2.35
N LYS A 145 -4.95 -24.17 -1.91
CA LYS A 145 -6.36 -23.96 -2.28
C LYS A 145 -7.11 -22.97 -1.37
N TYR A 146 -6.49 -22.44 -0.32
CA TYR A 146 -7.13 -21.52 0.63
C TYR A 146 -6.81 -20.08 0.26
N SER A 147 -7.78 -19.19 0.47
CA SER A 147 -7.61 -17.75 0.23
C SER A 147 -8.03 -16.97 1.47
N PHE A 148 -7.06 -16.35 2.14
CA PHE A 148 -7.28 -15.60 3.36
C PHE A 148 -7.26 -14.10 3.09
N THR A 149 -8.31 -13.39 3.51
CA THR A 149 -8.37 -11.93 3.47
C THR A 149 -8.39 -11.37 4.88
N LEU A 150 -7.37 -10.58 5.21
CA LEU A 150 -7.35 -9.74 6.39
C LEU A 150 -7.85 -8.36 6.01
N SER A 151 -8.80 -7.84 6.77
CA SER A 151 -9.21 -6.44 6.68
C SER A 151 -9.06 -5.76 8.04
N ILE A 152 -8.53 -4.54 8.04
CA ILE A 152 -8.33 -3.68 9.21
C ILE A 152 -9.17 -2.42 9.04
N PHE A 153 -9.81 -1.99 10.13
CA PHE A 153 -10.66 -0.81 10.21
C PHE A 153 -10.62 -0.18 11.62
#